data_AF-A0AAW1I5J0-F1
#
_entry.id   AF-A0AAW1I5J0-F1
#
_cell.length_a   1.000
_cell.length_b   1.000
_cell.length_c   1.000
_cell.angle_alpha   90.00
_cell.angle_beta   90.00
_cell.angle_gamma   90.00
#
_symmetry.space_group_name_H-M   'P 1'
#
loop_
_entity.id
_entity.type
_entity.pdbx_description
1 polymer ?
#
loop_
_entity_poly.entity_id
_entity_poly.type
_entity_poly.pdbx_seq_one_letter_code
_entity_poly.pdbx_strand_id
1 'polypeptide(L)'
;MNKESHISNNVVQKESPSIRSFKKTVSWVGRKASDGKLHREEYHLTPKDGSIRSQTVVINGKPLEISEQGDIPSLEPVLNAVNSPLYISPLSIAFIVFPNFDAPTCTL
;
A
#
# COMPACT_ATOMS: atom_id res chain seq x y z
N MET A 1 -46.57 19.80 -43.02
CA MET A 1 -46.11 21.15 -43.38
C MET A 1 -46.33 22.04 -42.17
N ASN A 2 -45.23 22.40 -41.48
CA ASN A 2 -44.89 23.70 -40.85
C ASN A 2 -46.01 24.35 -39.98
N LYS A 3 -45.84 24.75 -38.71
CA LYS A 3 -44.70 25.39 -38.04
C LYS A 3 -45.10 25.71 -36.58
N GLU A 4 -44.09 25.73 -35.72
CA GLU A 4 -43.84 26.68 -34.61
C GLU A 4 -44.62 26.58 -33.28
N SER A 5 -43.78 26.47 -32.26
CA SER A 5 -43.92 26.74 -30.83
C SER A 5 -44.39 28.16 -30.50
N HIS A 6 -44.90 28.36 -29.28
CA HIS A 6 -44.26 29.18 -28.21
C HIS A 6 -45.21 29.39 -27.00
N ILE A 7 -44.88 28.80 -25.84
CA ILE A 7 -44.41 29.42 -24.57
C ILE A 7 -45.52 29.68 -23.53
N SER A 8 -45.44 29.05 -22.35
CA SER A 8 -45.02 29.75 -21.10
C SER A 8 -44.94 28.82 -19.87
N ASN A 9 -43.71 28.68 -19.38
CA ASN A 9 -43.21 28.49 -18.01
C ASN A 9 -44.19 28.16 -16.86
N ASN A 10 -43.87 27.09 -16.12
CA ASN A 10 -43.65 27.21 -14.67
C ASN A 10 -42.73 26.10 -14.15
N VAL A 11 -41.62 26.55 -13.56
CA VAL A 11 -40.60 25.76 -12.85
C VAL A 11 -41.16 25.33 -11.50
N VAL A 12 -41.21 24.03 -11.20
CA VAL A 12 -40.96 23.50 -9.86
C VAL A 12 -40.34 22.11 -10.02
N GLN A 13 -39.01 22.04 -9.89
CA GLN A 13 -38.29 20.78 -9.75
C GLN A 13 -38.55 20.25 -8.33
N LYS A 14 -39.26 19.12 -8.23
CA LYS A 14 -39.49 18.44 -6.95
C LYS A 14 -38.32 17.51 -6.69
N GLU A 15 -37.40 17.98 -5.86
CA GLU A 15 -36.20 17.26 -5.43
C GLU A 15 -36.57 15.97 -4.66
N SER A 16 -35.96 14.85 -5.04
CA SER A 16 -36.02 13.59 -4.29
C SER A 16 -35.13 13.68 -3.04
N PRO A 17 -35.64 13.45 -1.82
CA PRO A 17 -34.86 13.57 -0.60
C PRO A 17 -34.18 12.24 -0.29
N SER A 18 -33.08 11.92 -0.97
CA SER A 18 -32.25 10.77 -0.56
C SER A 18 -30.81 10.82 -1.07
N ILE A 19 -30.09 11.89 -0.74
CA ILE A 19 -28.62 11.89 -0.73
C ILE A 19 -28.13 12.65 0.51
N ARG A 20 -28.57 12.22 1.70
CA ARG A 20 -28.06 12.73 2.98
C ARG A 20 -27.10 11.73 3.65
N SER A 21 -26.40 10.89 2.88
CA SER A 21 -25.39 9.97 3.46
C SER A 21 -24.13 9.70 2.62
N PHE A 22 -24.00 10.24 1.40
CA PHE A 22 -22.78 10.02 0.60
C PHE A 22 -21.71 11.11 0.71
N LYS A 23 -21.83 12.05 1.66
CA LYS A 23 -20.76 13.01 1.97
C LYS A 23 -19.97 12.57 3.21
N LYS A 24 -19.35 11.40 3.15
CA LYS A 24 -18.09 11.17 3.86
C LYS A 24 -16.96 11.33 2.85
N THR A 25 -16.68 12.59 2.53
CA THR A 25 -15.44 12.96 1.84
C THR A 25 -14.31 12.61 2.80
N VAL A 26 -13.56 11.55 2.50
CA VAL A 26 -12.31 11.25 3.21
C VAL A 26 -11.28 12.28 2.76
N SER A 27 -11.03 13.27 3.61
CA SER A 27 -10.01 14.29 3.43
C SER A 27 -8.61 13.72 3.72
N TRP A 28 -8.21 12.61 3.07
CA TRP A 28 -6.79 12.25 3.05
C TRP A 28 -6.13 12.98 1.87
N VAL A 29 -5.89 14.28 2.04
CA VAL A 29 -4.90 15.00 1.22
C VAL A 29 -3.58 14.80 1.93
N GLY A 30 -2.94 13.67 1.64
CA GLY A 30 -1.57 13.41 2.05
C GLY A 30 -0.71 14.48 1.40
N ARG A 31 0.22 15.05 2.18
CA ARG A 31 1.25 15.93 1.62
C ARG A 31 1.83 15.21 0.40
N LYS A 32 1.83 15.90 -0.74
CA LYS A 32 2.35 15.39 -2.02
C LYS A 32 3.60 14.57 -1.73
N ALA A 33 3.49 13.25 -1.92
CA ALA A 33 4.67 12.41 -2.03
C ALA A 33 5.58 13.08 -3.06
N SER A 34 6.80 13.40 -2.67
CA SER A 34 7.85 13.85 -3.57
C SER A 34 7.81 12.97 -4.83
N ASP A 35 7.91 13.56 -6.03
CA ASP A 35 7.86 12.90 -7.35
C ASP A 35 8.94 11.80 -7.55
N GLY A 36 9.68 11.42 -6.51
CA GLY A 36 10.43 10.18 -6.46
C GLY A 36 9.49 8.98 -6.46
N LYS A 37 9.83 7.95 -7.25
CA LYS A 37 9.13 6.66 -7.26
C LYS A 37 9.07 6.10 -5.83
N LEU A 38 7.90 6.25 -5.19
CA LEU A 38 7.69 5.71 -3.85
C LEU A 38 7.93 4.21 -3.87
N HIS A 39 8.82 3.77 -3.00
CA HIS A 39 9.12 2.37 -2.79
C HIS A 39 8.72 1.95 -1.38
N ARG A 40 8.45 0.65 -1.25
CA ARG A 40 8.43 -0.06 0.01
C ARG A 40 9.60 -1.05 0.02
N GLU A 41 10.12 -1.30 1.19
CA GLU A 41 11.14 -2.30 1.42
C GLU A 41 10.46 -3.60 1.85
N GLU A 42 10.86 -4.71 1.23
CA GLU A 42 10.34 -6.03 1.56
C GLU A 42 11.47 -6.95 2.02
N TYR A 43 11.24 -7.60 3.16
CA TYR A 43 12.15 -8.56 3.76
C TYR A 43 11.43 -9.89 3.87
N HIS A 44 11.62 -10.76 2.88
CA HIS A 44 11.00 -12.08 2.82
C HIS A 44 11.89 -13.11 3.51
N LEU A 45 11.37 -13.73 4.55
CA LEU A 45 12.03 -14.75 5.35
C LEU A 45 11.47 -16.13 5.01
N THR A 46 12.33 -17.01 4.56
CA THR A 46 12.01 -18.39 4.21
C THR A 46 12.88 -19.35 5.01
N PRO A 47 12.39 -20.57 5.32
CA PRO A 47 13.26 -21.61 5.82
C PRO A 47 14.30 -21.99 4.77
N LYS A 48 15.55 -22.23 5.19
CA LYS A 48 16.58 -22.80 4.31
C LYS A 48 16.08 -24.09 3.66
N ASP A 49 16.26 -24.18 2.35
CA ASP A 49 15.84 -25.30 1.50
C ASP A 49 14.34 -25.65 1.59
N GLY A 50 13.49 -24.71 2.04
CA GLY A 50 12.05 -24.93 2.20
C GLY A 50 11.67 -25.79 3.41
N SER A 51 12.63 -26.18 4.25
CA SER A 51 12.38 -27.05 5.41
C SER A 51 11.96 -26.23 6.63
N ILE A 52 10.70 -26.30 7.05
CA ILE A 52 10.19 -25.59 8.25
C ILE A 52 10.91 -25.95 9.55
N ARG A 53 11.68 -27.04 9.56
CA ARG A 53 12.51 -27.47 10.71
C ARG A 53 13.95 -26.96 10.62
N SER A 54 14.31 -26.26 9.55
CA SER A 54 15.61 -25.63 9.42
C SER A 54 15.83 -24.65 10.57
N GLN A 55 17.03 -24.70 11.15
CA GLN A 55 17.48 -23.71 12.13
C GLN A 55 18.02 -22.44 11.49
N THR A 56 18.20 -22.44 10.16
CA THR A 56 18.65 -21.30 9.38
C THR A 56 17.48 -20.69 8.63
N VAL A 57 17.31 -19.38 8.80
CA VAL A 57 16.37 -18.54 8.04
C VAL A 57 17.13 -17.86 6.90
N VAL A 58 16.46 -17.73 5.76
CA VAL A 58 16.98 -17.09 4.55
C VAL A 58 16.18 -15.81 4.30
N ILE A 59 16.85 -14.66 4.26
CA ILE A 59 16.26 -13.36 3.95
C ILE A 59 16.51 -13.02 2.49
N ASN A 60 15.46 -12.83 1.69
CA ASN A 60 15.57 -12.43 0.27
C ASN A 60 16.60 -13.27 -0.54
N GLY A 61 16.71 -14.57 -0.23
CA GLY A 61 17.67 -15.50 -0.84
C GLY A 61 19.05 -15.61 -0.18
N LYS A 62 19.35 -14.82 0.86
CA LYS A 62 20.61 -14.85 1.62
C LYS A 62 20.42 -15.48 3.00
N PRO A 63 21.16 -16.53 3.38
CA PRO A 63 21.11 -17.08 4.73
C PRO A 63 21.47 -16.04 5.79
N LEU A 64 20.69 -15.98 6.86
CA LEU A 64 21.01 -15.20 8.04
C LEU A 64 21.95 -16.00 8.92
N GLU A 65 23.24 -15.77 8.73
CA GLU A 65 24.33 -16.38 9.48
C GLU A 65 25.24 -15.27 10.01
N ILE A 66 25.66 -15.40 11.27
CA ILE A 66 26.64 -14.50 11.86
C ILE A 66 28.01 -14.74 11.23
N SER A 67 28.85 -13.70 11.14
CA SER A 67 30.23 -13.87 10.69
C SER A 67 31.02 -14.76 11.67
N GLU A 68 32.19 -15.24 11.24
CA GLU A 68 33.11 -15.96 12.14
C GLU A 68 33.52 -15.10 13.35
N GLN A 69 33.48 -13.77 13.20
CA GLN A 69 33.78 -12.78 14.23
C GLN A 69 32.55 -12.41 15.08
N GLY A 70 31.38 -12.98 14.77
CA GLY A 70 30.12 -12.74 15.49
C GLY A 70 29.33 -11.52 15.02
N ASP A 71 29.68 -10.95 13.86
CA ASP A 71 28.98 -9.80 13.31
C ASP A 71 27.60 -10.17 12.79
N ILE A 72 26.65 -9.27 12.98
CA ILE A 72 25.29 -9.40 12.45
C ILE A 72 25.34 -9.08 10.94
N PRO A 73 24.81 -9.96 10.07
CA PRO A 73 24.83 -9.70 8.63
C PRO A 73 23.92 -8.52 8.26
N SER A 74 24.27 -7.83 7.17
CA SER A 74 23.42 -6.79 6.60
C SER A 74 22.08 -7.37 6.16
N LEU A 75 20.98 -6.73 6.56
CA LEU A 75 19.62 -7.09 6.15
C LEU A 75 19.26 -6.26 4.92
N GLU A 76 19.44 -6.82 3.73
CA GLU A 76 19.17 -6.12 2.48
C GLU A 76 17.70 -6.29 2.04
N PRO A 77 16.95 -5.19 1.82
CA PRO A 77 15.59 -5.26 1.34
C PRO A 77 15.51 -5.51 -0.17
N VAL A 78 14.34 -6.00 -0.59
CA VAL A 78 13.87 -5.85 -1.98
C VAL A 78 13.05 -4.57 -2.06
N LEU A 79 13.40 -3.68 -3.00
CA LEU A 79 12.67 -2.43 -3.23
C LEU A 79 11.59 -2.63 -4.27
N ASN A 80 10.33 -2.55 -3.85
CA ASN A 80 9.17 -2.65 -4.73
C ASN A 80 8.39 -1.34 -4.76
N ALA A 81 7.68 -1.10 -5.86
CA ALA A 81 6.80 0.06 -5.95
C ALA A 81 5.67 -0.06 -4.91
N VAL A 82 5.31 1.04 -4.24
CA VAL A 82 4.24 1.01 -3.22
C VAL A 82 2.93 0.43 -3.76
N ASN A 83 2.63 0.65 -5.04
CA ASN A 83 1.38 0.22 -5.68
C ASN A 83 1.45 -1.16 -6.35
N SER A 84 2.59 -1.86 -6.35
CA SER A 84 2.65 -3.20 -6.93
C SER A 84 2.00 -4.24 -6.00
N PRO A 85 1.46 -5.35 -6.51
CA PRO A 85 1.00 -6.45 -5.65
C PRO A 85 2.10 -6.94 -4.69
N LEU A 86 1.70 -7.41 -3.51
CA LEU A 86 2.60 -8.05 -2.55
C LEU A 86 2.42 -9.57 -2.67
N TYR A 87 3.52 -10.29 -2.87
CA TYR A 87 3.53 -11.74 -2.96
C TYR A 87 4.29 -12.31 -1.76
N ILE A 88 3.65 -13.20 -1.00
CA ILE A 88 4.25 -13.88 0.16
C ILE A 88 4.18 -15.38 -0.10
N SER A 89 5.30 -16.07 0.04
CA SER A 89 5.39 -17.51 -0.17
C SER A 89 4.64 -18.28 0.93
N PRO A 90 4.12 -19.49 0.64
CA PRO A 90 3.58 -20.36 1.68
C PRO A 90 4.64 -20.70 2.74
N LEU A 91 4.21 -20.83 4.01
CA LEU A 91 5.08 -21.17 5.14
C LEU A 91 6.27 -20.21 5.34
N SER A 92 6.09 -18.94 4.96
CA SER A 92 7.10 -17.89 5.08
C SER A 92 6.56 -16.69 5.87
N ILE A 93 7.45 -15.76 6.22
CA ILE A 93 7.11 -14.50 6.90
C ILE A 93 7.70 -13.37 6.06
N ALA A 94 7.02 -12.23 5.98
CA ALA A 94 7.56 -11.04 5.33
C ALA A 94 7.40 -9.81 6.21
N PHE A 95 8.45 -8.99 6.32
CA PHE A 95 8.36 -7.65 6.90
C PHE A 95 8.32 -6.61 5.78
N ILE A 96 7.37 -5.69 5.86
CA ILE A 96 7.14 -4.65 4.86
C ILE A 96 7.31 -3.30 5.52
N VAL A 97 8.32 -2.54 5.08
CA VAL A 97 8.56 -1.18 5.57
C VAL A 97 8.10 -0.22 4.49
N PHE A 98 7.31 0.78 4.90
CA PHE A 98 6.94 1.92 4.07
C PHE A 98 7.71 3.14 4.59
N PRO A 99 8.90 3.46 4.02
CA PRO A 99 9.77 4.50 4.58
C PRO A 99 9.14 5.89 4.59
N ASN A 100 8.21 6.13 3.67
CA ASN A 100 7.54 7.41 3.47
C ASN A 100 6.07 7.37 3.92
N PHE A 101 5.73 6.54 4.91
CA PHE A 101 4.36 6.42 5.42
C PHE A 101 4.03 7.55 6.41
N ASP A 102 3.05 8.38 6.05
CA ASP A 102 2.54 9.44 6.92
C ASP A 102 1.53 8.86 7.92
N ALA A 103 2.04 8.43 9.07
CA ALA A 103 1.25 7.97 10.21
C ALA A 103 1.36 8.97 11.36
N PRO A 104 0.29 9.72 11.69
CA PRO A 104 0.33 10.77 12.72
C PRO A 104 0.73 10.28 14.12
N THR A 105 0.52 9.00 14.42
CA THR A 105 0.90 8.39 15.70
C THR A 105 2.34 7.87 15.72
N CYS A 106 3.01 7.85 14.58
CA CYS A 106 4.38 7.34 14.40
C CYS A 106 5.40 8.47 14.21
N THR A 107 5.03 9.71 14.51
CA THR A 107 5.95 10.85 14.57
C THR A 107 6.57 10.91 15.95
N LEU A 108 7.90 10.88 16.03
CA LEU A 108 8.66 11.17 17.25
C LEU A 108 8.39 12.59 17.75
#